data_AF-A0A2S2R9P4-F1
#
_entry.id   AF-A0A2S2R9P4-F1
#
_cell.length_a   1.000
_cell.length_b   1.000
_cell.length_c   1.000
_cell.angle_alpha   90.00
_cell.angle_beta   90.00
_cell.angle_gamma   90.00
#
_symmetry.space_group_name_H-M   'P 1'
#
loop_
_entity.id
_entity.type
_entity.pdbx_description
1 polymer ?
#
loop_
_entity_poly.entity_id
_entity_poly.type
_entity_poly.pdbx_seq_one_letter_code
_entity_poly.pdbx_strand_id
1 'polypeptide(L)'
;FFFFFFFLTNSYVFRIRLRHLNDFIKLRIKYFCCRRFVEVFVVVITNPFSSNFNMRSTFTIAPGLVVTLMLLCGSALALSFNGNDKTVIDTLAWTSDLSEIYSIIERSQIANSTIHLRSVTVFAPHNEAFMKTTKQDTDDDYLPCYHITNVPMKLEQLGKSVFSELDGNPPMWITKKSPEEIYINQAKVVYHLANYEHNNTIGKPQVLHVIDQVLQPLRLKKNSPQMIYNPNAWEFMENAEFLDLNGYHTNIFLQRVQSLEKKHVFSNQGGHTFFIPVDEVANHPKVRPEKIDVKVIDAHIIPDNVLFLGPTNEGEQFETLAFTDMLKVVAFFSKAEEGDKTKYFVSSDTLNSDGTHPTGAVVAEIVKANIPIKNGVVHLISRPLMVVDNNVKEFVEVS
;
A
#
# COMPACT_ATOMS: atom_id res chain seq x y z
N PHE A 1 40.33 -21.84 4.69
CA PHE A 1 38.95 -21.36 4.81
C PHE A 1 38.95 -19.95 5.38
N PHE A 2 38.70 -18.93 4.56
CA PHE A 2 38.50 -17.57 5.04
C PHE A 2 37.01 -17.37 5.32
N PHE A 3 36.58 -17.58 6.56
CA PHE A 3 35.28 -17.09 7.02
C PHE A 3 35.45 -15.65 7.48
N PHE A 4 34.86 -14.70 6.76
CA PHE A 4 34.66 -13.34 7.25
C PHE A 4 33.29 -13.26 7.90
N PHE A 5 33.26 -13.13 9.22
CA PHE A 5 32.06 -12.68 9.93
C PHE A 5 32.17 -11.16 10.11
N PHE A 6 31.30 -10.42 9.43
CA PHE A 6 31.04 -9.02 9.73
C PHE A 6 29.74 -8.95 10.51
N PHE A 7 29.83 -8.55 11.78
CA PHE A 7 28.68 -8.04 12.53
C PHE A 7 28.78 -6.52 12.57
N LEU A 8 27.71 -5.86 12.17
CA LEU A 8 27.52 -4.41 12.30
C LEU A 8 26.12 -4.18 12.87
N THR A 9 26.05 -3.97 14.19
CA THR A 9 25.08 -3.04 14.77
C THR A 9 25.72 -1.65 14.78
N ASN A 10 24.91 -0.61 14.63
CA ASN A 10 25.36 0.76 14.35
C ASN A 10 26.57 1.22 15.20
N SER A 11 27.57 1.73 14.47
CA SER A 11 28.79 2.42 14.91
C SER A 11 30.06 1.61 15.21
N TYR A 12 30.11 0.29 15.03
CA TYR A 12 31.38 -0.45 15.21
C TYR A 12 31.61 -1.52 14.15
N VAL A 13 32.71 -1.42 13.40
CA VAL A 13 33.20 -2.51 12.54
C VAL A 13 34.22 -3.32 13.33
N PHE A 14 33.86 -4.56 13.63
CA PHE A 14 34.78 -5.55 14.16
C PHE A 14 35.44 -6.28 13.00
N ARG A 15 36.78 -6.33 12.99
CA ARG A 15 37.50 -7.20 12.07
C ARG A 15 38.15 -8.33 12.86
N ILE A 16 37.47 -9.48 12.90
CA ILE A 16 38.04 -10.71 13.46
C ILE A 16 38.75 -11.45 12.32
N ARG A 17 40.06 -11.70 12.50
CA ARG A 17 40.85 -12.50 11.56
C ARG A 17 41.27 -13.77 12.25
N LEU A 18 40.55 -14.86 12.00
CA LEU A 18 40.98 -16.20 12.41
C LEU A 18 41.96 -16.73 11.36
N ARG A 19 43.18 -17.07 11.79
CA ARG A 19 44.17 -17.73 10.95
C ARG A 19 44.50 -19.06 11.62
N HIS A 20 44.16 -20.17 10.97
CA HIS A 20 44.53 -21.50 11.43
C HIS A 20 46.01 -21.72 11.10
N LEU A 21 46.87 -21.72 12.13
CA LEU A 21 48.22 -22.29 12.06
C LEU A 21 48.34 -23.28 13.22
N ASN A 22 48.70 -24.52 12.88
CA ASN A 22 48.88 -25.69 13.73
C ASN A 22 49.10 -25.39 15.22
N ASP A 23 48.03 -25.47 16.01
CA ASP A 23 47.99 -25.47 17.50
C ASP A 23 47.82 -24.14 18.26
N PHE A 24 47.43 -23.01 17.62
CA PHE A 24 46.99 -21.80 18.35
C PHE A 24 45.86 -21.00 17.67
N ILE A 25 44.89 -20.50 18.45
CA ILE A 25 43.92 -19.48 17.99
C ILE A 25 44.35 -18.10 18.50
N LYS A 26 44.80 -17.23 17.59
CA LYS A 26 45.11 -15.83 17.88
C LYS A 26 43.92 -14.96 17.48
N LEU A 27 43.15 -14.48 18.46
CA LEU A 27 42.05 -13.55 18.20
C LEU A 27 42.61 -12.12 18.14
N ARG A 28 42.42 -11.43 17.01
CA ARG A 28 42.78 -10.01 16.86
C ARG A 28 41.50 -9.23 16.62
N ILE A 29 41.13 -8.37 17.56
CA ILE A 29 39.98 -7.48 17.45
C ILE A 29 40.50 -6.06 17.25
N LYS A 30 40.02 -5.37 16.22
CA LYS A 30 40.23 -3.92 16.04
C LYS A 30 38.88 -3.22 16.15
N TYR A 31 38.84 -2.14 16.91
CA TYR A 31 37.69 -1.25 17.03
C TYR A 31 38.00 0.09 16.36
N PHE A 32 36.95 0.78 15.91
CA PHE A 32 37.05 2.12 15.33
C PHE A 32 36.08 3.06 16.04
N CYS A 33 36.60 4.00 16.83
CA CYS A 33 35.86 5.17 17.31
C CYS A 33 36.84 6.29 17.66
N CYS A 34 36.63 7.49 17.11
CA CYS A 34 37.32 8.76 17.43
C CYS A 34 38.84 8.71 17.77
N ARG A 35 39.69 8.72 16.73
CA ARG A 35 41.05 9.36 16.70
C ARG A 35 42.10 9.04 17.81
N ARG A 36 42.19 7.85 18.41
CA ARG A 36 43.43 7.36 19.07
C ARG A 36 43.50 5.81 19.15
N PHE A 37 44.72 5.24 19.14
CA PHE A 37 45.02 3.80 19.00
C PHE A 37 45.31 3.12 20.36
N VAL A 38 44.72 1.96 20.65
CA VAL A 38 45.11 1.04 21.76
C VAL A 38 44.94 -0.42 21.31
N GLU A 39 45.94 -1.29 21.55
CA GLU A 39 45.90 -2.74 21.25
C GLU A 39 45.78 -3.59 22.53
N VAL A 40 44.97 -4.65 22.52
CA VAL A 40 44.87 -5.66 23.60
C VAL A 40 45.06 -7.07 23.02
N PHE A 41 45.84 -7.92 23.70
CA PHE A 41 46.12 -9.30 23.31
C PHE A 41 45.46 -10.29 24.27
N VAL A 42 44.74 -11.28 23.73
CA VAL A 42 44.25 -12.44 24.49
C VAL A 42 44.77 -13.70 23.81
N VAL A 43 45.43 -14.57 24.57
CA VAL A 43 45.96 -15.87 24.11
C VAL A 43 45.18 -16.97 24.82
N VAL A 44 44.54 -17.84 24.05
CA VAL A 44 43.88 -19.06 24.57
C VAL A 44 44.75 -20.25 24.18
N ILE A 45 45.23 -21.01 25.18
CA ILE A 45 46.08 -22.20 25.01
C ILE A 45 45.18 -23.44 25.12
N THR A 46 45.19 -24.32 24.11
CA THR A 46 44.64 -25.67 24.22
C THR A 46 45.70 -26.66 23.76
N ASN A 47 46.28 -27.45 24.67
CA ASN A 47 47.26 -28.50 24.32
C ASN A 47 46.53 -29.76 23.81
N PRO A 48 47.09 -30.48 22.82
CA PRO A 48 46.50 -31.70 22.27
C PRO A 48 47.10 -32.94 22.93
N PHE A 49 46.31 -33.96 23.27
CA PHE A 49 46.76 -35.37 23.26
C PHE A 49 45.56 -36.30 23.40
N SER A 50 45.44 -37.24 22.48
CA SER A 50 44.50 -38.36 22.56
C SER A 50 45.21 -39.67 22.92
N SER A 51 44.45 -40.49 23.64
CA SER A 51 44.48 -41.96 23.75
C SER A 51 44.96 -42.58 25.07
N ASN A 52 44.01 -43.33 25.64
CA ASN A 52 44.09 -44.43 26.60
C ASN A 52 44.63 -44.15 28.00
N PHE A 53 43.73 -44.03 28.99
CA PHE A 53 43.89 -44.72 30.28
C PHE A 53 42.56 -44.77 31.07
N ASN A 54 42.35 -45.87 31.79
CA ASN A 54 41.12 -46.32 32.43
C ASN A 54 41.29 -46.23 33.95
N MET A 55 40.51 -45.43 34.70
CA MET A 55 40.14 -45.71 36.11
C MET A 55 39.23 -44.63 36.72
N ARG A 56 38.31 -45.12 37.56
CA ARG A 56 37.41 -44.40 38.48
C ARG A 56 38.04 -43.18 39.16
N SER A 57 37.37 -42.02 39.08
CA SER A 57 37.15 -41.15 40.26
C SER A 57 36.02 -40.15 40.00
N THR A 58 35.09 -40.11 40.95
CA THR A 58 34.04 -39.11 41.14
C THR A 58 34.62 -37.76 41.50
N PHE A 59 34.24 -36.69 40.82
CA PHE A 59 34.24 -35.32 41.37
C PHE A 59 33.02 -34.53 40.90
N THR A 60 32.43 -33.85 41.87
CA THR A 60 31.09 -33.24 41.91
C THR A 60 31.17 -31.71 41.75
N ILE A 61 30.25 -31.18 40.92
CA ILE A 61 29.45 -29.91 41.05
C ILE A 61 30.12 -28.53 40.87
N ALA A 62 29.86 -27.95 39.67
CA ALA A 62 29.28 -26.62 39.32
C ALA A 62 30.02 -25.29 39.64
N PRO A 63 29.55 -24.11 39.16
CA PRO A 63 28.71 -23.74 38.00
C PRO A 63 29.36 -22.66 37.11
N GLY A 64 28.88 -22.45 35.87
CA GLY A 64 29.08 -21.15 35.20
C GLY A 64 29.28 -21.18 33.70
N LEU A 65 28.29 -21.66 32.94
CA LEU A 65 28.21 -21.30 31.51
C LEU A 65 26.80 -21.47 30.96
N VAL A 66 25.87 -20.67 31.49
CA VAL A 66 24.64 -20.30 30.80
C VAL A 66 24.47 -18.80 30.98
N VAL A 67 25.33 -18.02 30.30
CA VAL A 67 24.99 -16.63 30.02
C VAL A 67 24.15 -16.65 28.76
N THR A 68 22.86 -16.78 29.03
CA THR A 68 21.74 -16.46 28.16
C THR A 68 21.98 -15.07 27.54
N LEU A 69 22.48 -15.03 26.32
CA LEU A 69 22.44 -13.82 25.50
C LEU A 69 21.12 -13.81 24.70
N MET A 70 19.98 -13.88 25.42
CA MET A 70 18.73 -13.29 24.93
C MET A 70 18.81 -11.79 25.21
N LEU A 71 19.57 -11.09 24.37
CA LEU A 71 19.41 -9.65 24.23
C LEU A 71 18.24 -9.45 23.26
N LEU A 72 17.08 -9.23 23.86
CA LEU A 72 15.94 -8.52 23.28
C LEU A 72 16.44 -7.25 22.56
N CYS A 73 16.70 -7.34 21.26
CA CYS A 73 16.74 -6.20 20.38
C CYS A 73 15.33 -5.99 19.81
N GLY A 74 14.43 -5.54 20.68
CA GLY A 74 13.34 -4.68 20.25
C GLY A 74 13.96 -3.32 19.91
N SER A 75 14.45 -3.18 18.69
CA SER A 75 14.86 -1.89 18.15
C SER A 75 14.16 -1.71 16.82
N ALA A 76 13.19 -0.79 16.79
CA ALA A 76 12.71 -0.21 15.55
C ALA A 76 13.93 0.19 14.72
N LEU A 77 14.17 -0.55 13.64
CA LEU A 77 15.18 -0.19 12.65
C LEU A 77 14.71 1.09 11.99
N ALA A 78 15.27 2.22 12.42
CA ALA A 78 15.17 3.46 11.67
C ALA A 78 15.86 3.21 10.33
N LEU A 79 15.06 3.04 9.28
CA LEU A 79 15.53 3.00 7.91
C LEU A 79 16.20 4.34 7.61
N SER A 80 17.44 4.31 7.16
CA SER A 80 18.17 5.48 6.67
C SER A 80 18.95 5.04 5.44
N PHE A 81 18.75 5.73 4.32
CA PHE A 81 19.53 5.48 3.11
C PHE A 81 20.96 5.92 3.37
N ASN A 82 21.86 4.94 3.59
CA ASN A 82 23.29 5.20 3.71
C ASN A 82 23.80 5.67 2.33
N GLY A 83 24.13 6.96 2.22
CA GLY A 83 24.58 7.63 1.00
C GLY A 83 25.96 7.18 0.51
N ASN A 84 26.03 5.98 -0.08
CA ASN A 84 27.01 5.67 -1.12
C ASN A 84 26.31 5.81 -2.49
N ASP A 85 27.06 6.22 -3.51
CA ASP A 85 26.63 6.35 -4.91
C ASP A 85 25.98 5.04 -5.43
N LYS A 86 24.69 4.87 -5.17
CA LYS A 86 23.92 3.67 -5.49
C LYS A 86 22.73 4.10 -6.32
N THR A 87 22.54 3.45 -7.45
CA THR A 87 21.35 3.67 -8.28
C THR A 87 20.08 3.35 -7.50
N VAL A 88 18.91 3.78 -7.99
CA VAL A 88 17.64 3.40 -7.35
C VAL A 88 17.50 1.89 -7.29
N ILE A 89 17.83 1.18 -8.37
CA ILE A 89 17.77 -0.29 -8.40
C ILE A 89 18.75 -0.94 -7.40
N ASP A 90 19.96 -0.41 -7.25
CA ASP A 90 20.89 -0.88 -6.20
C ASP A 90 20.30 -0.65 -4.81
N THR A 91 19.69 0.51 -4.59
CA THR A 91 19.07 0.86 -3.31
C THR A 91 17.94 -0.11 -2.96
N LEU A 92 17.11 -0.48 -3.94
CA LEU A 92 16.08 -1.50 -3.79
C LEU A 92 16.69 -2.88 -3.46
N ALA A 93 17.77 -3.28 -4.15
CA ALA A 93 18.43 -4.57 -3.95
C ALA A 93 19.12 -4.71 -2.58
N TRP A 94 19.75 -3.64 -2.09
CA TRP A 94 20.53 -3.65 -0.84
C TRP A 94 19.71 -3.33 0.40
N THR A 95 18.50 -2.80 0.26
CA THR A 95 17.62 -2.48 1.38
C THR A 95 16.76 -3.69 1.68
N SER A 96 17.01 -4.33 2.82
CA SER A 96 16.31 -5.56 3.23
C SER A 96 14.80 -5.43 3.25
N ASP A 97 14.29 -4.23 3.58
CA ASP A 97 12.85 -3.96 3.68
C ASP A 97 12.19 -3.63 2.32
N LEU A 98 12.98 -3.58 1.22
CA LEU A 98 12.49 -3.33 -0.14
C LEU A 98 12.72 -4.55 -1.05
N SER A 99 13.05 -5.71 -0.48
CA SER A 99 13.40 -6.91 -1.24
C SER A 99 12.23 -7.46 -2.07
N GLU A 100 11.00 -7.37 -1.58
CA GLU A 100 9.82 -7.85 -2.32
C GLU A 100 9.58 -7.04 -3.61
N ILE A 101 9.59 -5.70 -3.50
CA ILE A 101 9.43 -4.80 -4.66
C ILE A 101 10.60 -4.95 -5.65
N TYR A 102 11.84 -5.07 -5.15
CA TYR A 102 12.99 -5.37 -5.99
C TYR A 102 12.77 -6.66 -6.80
N SER A 103 12.33 -7.73 -6.12
CA SER A 103 12.15 -9.05 -6.72
C SER A 103 11.10 -9.04 -7.84
N ILE A 104 9.98 -8.32 -7.67
CA ILE A 104 8.95 -8.22 -8.72
C ILE A 104 9.41 -7.32 -9.89
N ILE A 105 10.20 -6.28 -9.64
CA ILE A 105 10.79 -5.45 -10.70
C ILE A 105 11.79 -6.26 -11.52
N GLU A 106 12.67 -7.03 -10.88
CA GLU A 106 13.69 -7.83 -11.54
C GLU A 106 13.08 -8.91 -12.45
N ARG A 107 11.98 -9.55 -12.02
CA ARG A 107 11.24 -10.55 -12.81
C ARG A 107 10.50 -9.94 -14.00
N SER A 108 10.00 -8.72 -13.88
CA SER A 108 9.27 -8.05 -14.97
C SER A 108 10.24 -7.46 -15.99
N GLN A 109 10.30 -8.05 -17.19
CA GLN A 109 11.17 -7.58 -18.27
C GLN A 109 10.95 -6.09 -18.60
N ILE A 110 9.70 -5.64 -18.57
CA ILE A 110 9.32 -4.26 -18.87
C ILE A 110 9.81 -3.33 -17.76
N ALA A 111 9.47 -3.60 -16.50
CA ALA A 111 9.86 -2.75 -15.38
C ALA A 111 11.38 -2.70 -15.21
N ASN A 112 12.05 -3.85 -15.31
CA ASN A 112 13.50 -3.95 -15.24
C ASN A 112 14.18 -3.13 -16.36
N SER A 113 13.71 -3.23 -17.60
CA SER A 113 14.24 -2.42 -18.70
C SER A 113 13.99 -0.93 -18.48
N THR A 114 12.80 -0.57 -17.99
CA THR A 114 12.41 0.82 -17.72
C THR A 114 13.32 1.47 -16.67
N ILE A 115 13.56 0.81 -15.54
CA ILE A 115 14.42 1.36 -14.48
C ILE A 115 15.90 1.44 -14.90
N HIS A 116 16.37 0.59 -15.81
CA HIS A 116 17.75 0.69 -16.30
C HIS A 116 17.96 1.72 -17.42
N LEU A 117 16.91 2.06 -18.18
CA LEU A 117 17.04 2.85 -19.41
C LEU A 117 16.42 4.25 -19.34
N ARG A 118 15.56 4.53 -18.34
CA ARG A 118 14.75 5.76 -18.31
C ARG A 118 14.92 6.56 -17.02
N SER A 119 14.58 7.84 -17.14
CA SER A 119 14.35 8.70 -15.99
C SER A 119 12.96 8.39 -15.41
N VAL A 120 12.87 8.09 -14.12
CA VAL A 120 11.64 7.58 -13.51
C VAL A 120 11.45 8.08 -12.08
N THR A 121 10.21 8.03 -11.60
CA THR A 121 9.92 7.98 -10.15
C THR A 121 9.48 6.57 -9.79
N VAL A 122 10.03 6.01 -8.71
CA VAL A 122 9.64 4.71 -8.16
C VAL A 122 8.94 4.93 -6.82
N PHE A 123 7.71 4.44 -6.71
CA PHE A 123 6.99 4.36 -5.44
C PHE A 123 7.14 2.94 -4.89
N ALA A 124 8.08 2.74 -3.97
CA ALA A 124 8.48 1.41 -3.50
C ALA A 124 7.75 1.02 -2.20
N PRO A 125 6.83 0.05 -2.21
CA PRO A 125 6.26 -0.48 -0.98
C PRO A 125 7.30 -1.23 -0.15
N HIS A 126 7.29 -1.00 1.16
CA HIS A 126 8.09 -1.82 2.09
C HIS A 126 7.53 -3.24 2.24
N ASN A 127 8.32 -4.18 2.74
CA ASN A 127 7.93 -5.60 2.78
C ASN A 127 6.63 -5.84 3.59
N GLU A 128 6.44 -5.15 4.72
CA GLU A 128 5.19 -5.28 5.50
C GLU A 128 3.94 -4.85 4.71
N ALA A 129 4.07 -4.03 3.67
CA ALA A 129 2.96 -3.62 2.81
C ALA A 129 2.39 -4.81 2.05
N PHE A 130 3.25 -5.72 1.57
CA PHE A 130 2.85 -6.92 0.84
C PHE A 130 2.10 -7.93 1.71
N MET A 131 2.28 -7.88 3.04
CA MET A 131 1.51 -8.73 3.97
C MET A 131 0.05 -8.33 4.08
N LYS A 132 -0.27 -7.05 3.80
CA LYS A 132 -1.63 -6.49 3.87
C LYS A 132 -2.41 -6.68 2.56
N THR A 133 -1.76 -7.17 1.51
CA THR A 133 -2.32 -7.24 0.16
C THR A 133 -2.55 -8.68 -0.27
N THR A 134 -3.71 -8.96 -0.86
CA THR A 134 -3.97 -10.26 -1.50
C THR A 134 -3.19 -10.35 -2.82
N LYS A 135 -2.07 -11.08 -2.80
CA LYS A 135 -1.30 -11.43 -4.02
C LYS A 135 -2.17 -12.28 -4.95
N GLN A 136 -2.14 -11.95 -6.24
CA GLN A 136 -2.66 -12.78 -7.33
C GLN A 136 -1.51 -13.33 -8.17
N ASP A 137 -1.72 -14.49 -8.80
CA ASP A 137 -0.70 -15.15 -9.64
C ASP A 137 -0.14 -14.24 -10.74
N THR A 138 -0.94 -13.30 -11.23
CA THR A 138 -0.59 -12.40 -12.34
C THR A 138 0.01 -11.07 -11.88
N ASP A 139 0.07 -10.81 -10.57
CA ASP A 139 0.53 -9.51 -10.05
C ASP A 139 1.95 -9.17 -10.51
N ASP A 140 2.84 -10.16 -10.58
CA ASP A 140 4.22 -9.96 -11.01
C ASP A 140 4.35 -9.42 -12.45
N ASP A 141 3.34 -9.62 -13.31
CA ASP A 141 3.38 -9.22 -14.72
C ASP A 141 3.18 -7.72 -14.91
N TYR A 142 2.30 -7.09 -14.11
CA TYR A 142 1.85 -5.71 -14.31
C TYR A 142 2.05 -4.78 -13.11
N LEU A 143 2.04 -5.32 -11.88
CA LEU A 143 2.17 -4.53 -10.65
C LEU A 143 3.46 -3.69 -10.60
N PRO A 144 4.64 -4.19 -11.05
CA PRO A 144 5.87 -3.40 -11.03
C PRO A 144 5.75 -2.10 -11.84
N CYS A 145 5.14 -2.16 -13.03
CA CYS A 145 4.96 -1.00 -13.90
C CYS A 145 3.98 0.02 -13.32
N TYR A 146 3.03 -0.40 -12.48
CA TYR A 146 2.12 0.54 -11.79
C TYR A 146 2.84 1.38 -10.72
N HIS A 147 3.97 0.91 -10.19
CA HIS A 147 4.77 1.60 -9.18
C HIS A 147 5.85 2.52 -9.78
N ILE A 148 5.96 2.59 -11.11
CA ILE A 148 6.98 3.36 -11.82
C ILE A 148 6.30 4.42 -12.68
N THR A 149 6.83 5.64 -12.70
CA THR A 149 6.42 6.72 -13.62
C THR A 149 7.49 6.98 -14.67
N ASN A 150 7.15 7.76 -15.70
CA ASN A 150 8.06 8.16 -16.77
C ASN A 150 8.87 9.44 -16.52
N VAL A 151 8.72 10.07 -15.36
CA VAL A 151 9.39 11.34 -15.04
C VAL A 151 9.88 11.32 -13.60
N PRO A 152 11.15 11.72 -13.35
CA PRO A 152 11.70 11.84 -12.00
C PRO A 152 11.10 13.06 -11.30
N MET A 153 10.37 12.83 -10.21
CA MET A 153 9.66 13.85 -9.46
C MET A 153 9.85 13.67 -7.96
N LYS A 154 10.29 14.73 -7.30
CA LYS A 154 10.23 14.88 -5.84
C LYS A 154 8.79 15.11 -5.39
N LEU A 155 8.53 14.90 -4.10
CA LEU A 155 7.22 15.11 -3.47
C LEU A 155 6.65 16.53 -3.70
N GLU A 156 7.51 17.54 -3.70
CA GLU A 156 7.12 18.94 -3.98
C GLU A 156 6.66 19.14 -5.43
N GLN A 157 7.19 18.36 -6.36
CA GLN A 157 6.92 18.44 -7.80
C GLN A 157 5.66 17.66 -8.20
N LEU A 158 5.18 16.74 -7.34
CA LEU A 158 3.97 15.97 -7.61
C LEU A 158 2.75 16.89 -7.70
N GLY A 159 2.00 16.77 -8.81
CA GLY A 159 0.71 17.44 -9.00
C GLY A 159 -0.44 16.71 -8.30
N LYS A 160 -1.66 16.84 -8.84
CA LYS A 160 -2.85 16.08 -8.36
C LYS A 160 -2.81 14.59 -8.72
N SER A 161 -2.12 14.26 -9.81
CA SER A 161 -1.93 12.88 -10.27
C SER A 161 -0.64 12.77 -11.07
N VAL A 162 -0.14 11.54 -11.20
CA VAL A 162 0.96 11.16 -12.09
C VAL A 162 0.57 9.89 -12.84
N PHE A 163 1.14 9.67 -14.02
CA PHE A 163 0.86 8.47 -14.81
C PHE A 163 1.90 7.38 -14.54
N SER A 164 1.42 6.14 -14.44
CA SER A 164 2.28 4.97 -14.33
C SER A 164 2.79 4.50 -15.69
N GLU A 165 3.83 3.66 -15.69
CA GLU A 165 4.37 2.95 -16.85
C GLU A 165 3.58 1.67 -17.19
N LEU A 166 2.49 1.38 -16.45
CA LEU A 166 1.58 0.29 -16.80
C LEU A 166 0.82 0.62 -18.10
N ASP A 167 0.47 -0.41 -18.88
CA ASP A 167 -0.32 -0.27 -20.11
C ASP A 167 -1.61 0.51 -19.88
N GLY A 168 -1.91 1.44 -20.80
CA GLY A 168 -3.02 2.40 -20.65
C GLY A 168 -2.72 3.59 -19.74
N ASN A 169 -1.52 3.63 -19.15
CA ASN A 169 -1.02 4.67 -18.26
C ASN A 169 -2.05 5.07 -17.19
N PRO A 170 -2.57 4.13 -16.38
CA PRO A 170 -3.52 4.46 -15.33
C PRO A 170 -2.90 5.47 -14.34
N PRO A 171 -3.70 6.44 -13.88
CA PRO A 171 -3.22 7.46 -12.97
C PRO A 171 -2.95 6.89 -11.57
N MET A 172 -1.99 7.49 -10.90
CA MET A 172 -1.81 7.45 -9.46
C MET A 172 -2.19 8.84 -8.93
N TRP A 173 -3.20 8.88 -8.07
CA TRP A 173 -3.72 10.11 -7.49
C TRP A 173 -2.90 10.52 -6.28
N ILE A 174 -2.67 11.82 -6.10
CA ILE A 174 -1.82 12.36 -5.04
C ILE A 174 -2.69 13.16 -4.09
N THR A 175 -2.65 12.80 -2.80
CA THR A 175 -3.28 13.59 -1.74
C THR A 175 -2.21 14.16 -0.83
N LYS A 176 -2.17 15.49 -0.66
CA LYS A 176 -1.25 16.16 0.26
C LYS A 176 -2.06 16.76 1.40
N LYS A 177 -2.02 16.14 2.58
CA LYS A 177 -2.66 16.67 3.81
C LYS A 177 -1.80 17.72 4.48
N SER A 178 -0.49 17.51 4.48
CA SER A 178 0.52 18.44 4.97
C SER A 178 1.82 18.24 4.18
N PRO A 179 2.86 19.07 4.37
CA PRO A 179 4.15 18.87 3.70
C PRO A 179 4.80 17.49 3.94
N GLU A 180 4.52 16.86 5.08
CA GLU A 180 5.07 15.55 5.46
C GLU A 180 4.07 14.41 5.35
N GLU A 181 2.79 14.74 5.13
CA GLU A 181 1.70 13.77 5.05
C GLU A 181 1.14 13.71 3.64
N ILE A 182 1.76 12.86 2.82
CA ILE A 182 1.45 12.69 1.41
C ILE A 182 1.05 11.25 1.15
N TYR A 183 0.04 11.07 0.32
CA TYR A 183 -0.48 9.77 -0.09
C TYR A 183 -0.47 9.64 -1.61
N ILE A 184 -0.13 8.44 -2.07
CA ILE A 184 -0.24 7.99 -3.46
C ILE A 184 -1.36 6.97 -3.48
N ASN A 185 -2.49 7.31 -4.10
CA ASN A 185 -3.77 6.64 -3.89
C ASN A 185 -4.06 6.50 -2.38
N GLN A 186 -4.18 5.28 -1.86
CA GLN A 186 -4.34 4.99 -0.43
C GLN A 186 -3.02 4.86 0.35
N ALA A 187 -1.87 4.76 -0.32
CA ALA A 187 -0.59 4.45 0.30
C ALA A 187 0.07 5.72 0.84
N LYS A 188 0.43 5.73 2.12
CA LYS A 188 1.14 6.83 2.74
C LYS A 188 2.61 6.76 2.35
N VAL A 189 3.18 7.90 1.98
CA VAL A 189 4.62 8.04 1.78
C VAL A 189 5.34 8.02 3.13
N VAL A 190 6.37 7.19 3.25
CA VAL A 190 7.29 7.19 4.39
C VAL A 190 8.24 8.37 4.22
N TYR A 191 7.85 9.53 4.75
CA TYR A 191 8.46 10.82 4.43
C TYR A 191 9.99 10.88 4.57
N HIS A 192 10.56 10.28 5.62
CA HIS A 192 12.01 10.25 5.84
C HIS A 192 12.78 9.33 4.87
N LEU A 193 12.07 8.52 4.08
CA LEU A 193 12.57 7.65 3.02
C LEU A 193 12.06 8.08 1.64
N ALA A 194 11.67 9.33 1.50
CA ALA A 194 11.23 9.92 0.25
C ALA A 194 12.33 10.78 -0.38
N ASN A 195 12.12 11.16 -1.64
CA ASN A 195 13.03 12.03 -2.40
C ASN A 195 14.47 11.48 -2.49
N TYR A 196 14.66 10.16 -2.48
CA TYR A 196 15.99 9.59 -2.72
C TYR A 196 16.32 9.72 -4.20
N GLU A 197 17.33 10.52 -4.52
CA GLU A 197 17.70 10.87 -5.89
C GLU A 197 19.02 10.22 -6.29
N HIS A 198 19.02 9.56 -7.45
CA HIS A 198 20.26 9.11 -8.07
C HIS A 198 20.10 8.99 -9.58
N ASN A 199 21.23 8.98 -10.29
CA ASN A 199 21.23 8.63 -11.69
C ASN A 199 21.32 7.11 -11.84
N ASN A 200 20.69 6.55 -12.87
CA ASN A 200 20.95 5.16 -13.24
C ASN A 200 22.35 5.03 -13.90
N THR A 201 22.71 3.80 -14.27
CA THR A 201 24.03 3.47 -14.84
C THR A 201 24.36 4.19 -16.15
N ILE A 202 23.36 4.70 -16.87
CA ILE A 202 23.52 5.47 -18.10
C ILE A 202 23.30 6.98 -17.90
N GLY A 203 23.24 7.45 -16.66
CA GLY A 203 23.17 8.87 -16.32
C GLY A 203 21.76 9.48 -16.36
N LYS A 204 20.68 8.69 -16.40
CA LYS A 204 19.31 9.20 -16.34
C LYS A 204 18.86 9.42 -14.90
N PRO A 205 18.30 10.59 -14.54
CA PRO A 205 17.86 10.90 -13.18
C PRO A 205 16.66 10.06 -12.74
N GLN A 206 16.67 9.62 -11.48
CA GLN A 206 15.61 8.82 -10.88
C GLN A 206 15.32 9.30 -9.46
N VAL A 207 14.07 9.16 -9.04
CA VAL A 207 13.61 9.47 -7.68
C VAL A 207 12.92 8.24 -7.08
N LEU A 208 13.23 7.94 -5.83
CA LEU A 208 12.60 6.87 -5.06
C LEU A 208 11.83 7.48 -3.88
N HIS A 209 10.59 7.01 -3.71
CA HIS A 209 9.76 7.26 -2.52
C HIS A 209 9.30 5.93 -1.95
N VAL A 210 9.57 5.69 -0.67
CA VAL A 210 9.04 4.50 0.02
C VAL A 210 7.59 4.76 0.44
N ILE A 211 6.71 3.77 0.27
CA ILE A 211 5.28 3.84 0.62
C ILE A 211 4.88 2.67 1.52
N ASP A 212 3.78 2.84 2.26
CA ASP A 212 3.35 1.90 3.30
C ASP A 212 2.35 0.81 2.86
N GLN A 213 1.92 0.89 1.61
CA GLN A 213 0.95 -0.01 0.98
C GLN A 213 1.33 -0.25 -0.48
N VAL A 214 0.99 -1.44 -0.97
CA VAL A 214 1.14 -1.77 -2.39
C VAL A 214 0.08 -1.02 -3.19
N LEU A 215 0.49 -0.31 -4.24
CA LEU A 215 -0.42 0.34 -5.18
C LEU A 215 -1.06 -0.73 -6.06
N GLN A 216 -2.39 -0.82 -6.03
CA GLN A 216 -3.13 -1.79 -6.82
C GLN A 216 -3.87 -1.08 -7.97
N PRO A 217 -3.59 -1.42 -9.23
CA PRO A 217 -4.38 -0.92 -10.35
C PRO A 217 -5.72 -1.66 -10.41
N LEU A 218 -6.64 -1.15 -11.24
CA LEU A 218 -7.81 -1.92 -11.63
C LEU A 218 -7.38 -3.21 -12.35
N ARG A 219 -7.84 -4.36 -11.86
CA ARG A 219 -7.49 -5.69 -12.38
C ARG A 219 -8.59 -6.25 -13.29
N LEU A 220 -8.16 -6.98 -14.31
CA LEU A 220 -9.02 -7.84 -15.12
C LEU A 220 -9.15 -9.22 -14.48
N LYS A 221 -10.28 -9.89 -14.70
CA LYS A 221 -10.39 -11.33 -14.42
C LYS A 221 -9.41 -12.11 -15.31
N LYS A 222 -8.85 -13.21 -14.78
CA LYS A 222 -7.81 -14.03 -15.44
C LYS A 222 -8.13 -14.45 -16.89
N ASN A 223 -9.41 -14.66 -17.20
CA ASN A 223 -9.88 -15.10 -18.52
C ASN A 223 -10.70 -14.02 -19.24
N SER A 224 -10.47 -12.74 -18.94
CA SER A 224 -11.15 -11.65 -19.64
C SER A 224 -10.82 -11.71 -21.14
N PRO A 225 -11.82 -11.79 -22.04
CA PRO A 225 -11.60 -11.76 -23.49
C PRO A 225 -11.27 -10.36 -24.00
N GLN A 226 -11.49 -9.32 -23.17
CA GLN A 226 -11.29 -7.93 -23.52
C GLN A 226 -10.15 -7.32 -22.71
N MET A 227 -9.37 -6.49 -23.39
CA MET A 227 -8.39 -5.62 -22.77
C MET A 227 -9.07 -4.29 -22.43
N ILE A 228 -9.09 -3.93 -21.15
CA ILE A 228 -9.66 -2.68 -20.66
C ILE A 228 -8.52 -1.90 -20.03
N TYR A 229 -8.23 -0.74 -20.62
CA TYR A 229 -7.13 0.12 -20.22
C TYR A 229 -7.68 1.40 -19.61
N ASN A 230 -7.36 1.65 -18.35
CA ASN A 230 -7.62 2.93 -17.66
C ASN A 230 -9.04 3.48 -17.94
N PRO A 231 -10.12 2.75 -17.58
CA PRO A 231 -11.48 3.18 -17.84
C PRO A 231 -11.87 4.38 -16.97
N ASN A 232 -12.79 5.23 -17.45
CA ASN A 232 -13.54 6.15 -16.58
C ASN A 232 -14.64 5.40 -15.79
N ALA A 233 -15.36 6.09 -14.88
CA ALA A 233 -16.36 5.43 -14.03
C ALA A 233 -17.53 4.82 -14.82
N TRP A 234 -17.89 5.40 -15.96
CA TRP A 234 -18.89 4.84 -16.84
C TRP A 234 -18.40 3.55 -17.51
N GLU A 235 -17.22 3.60 -18.14
CA GLU A 235 -16.58 2.45 -18.78
C GLU A 235 -16.29 1.35 -17.76
N PHE A 236 -15.96 1.70 -16.51
CA PHE A 236 -15.82 0.76 -15.40
C PHE A 236 -17.11 -0.03 -15.18
N MET A 237 -18.27 0.64 -15.11
CA MET A 237 -19.56 -0.03 -14.92
C MET A 237 -19.95 -0.89 -16.12
N GLU A 238 -19.77 -0.39 -17.35
CA GLU A 238 -20.07 -1.15 -18.58
C GLU A 238 -19.25 -2.43 -18.69
N ASN A 239 -18.04 -2.44 -18.13
CA ASN A 239 -17.13 -3.56 -18.21
C ASN A 239 -17.00 -4.35 -16.90
N ALA A 240 -17.85 -4.08 -15.90
CA ALA A 240 -17.74 -4.67 -14.55
C ALA A 240 -17.67 -6.20 -14.55
N GLU A 241 -18.31 -6.86 -15.53
CA GLU A 241 -18.28 -8.32 -15.69
C GLU A 241 -16.89 -8.89 -16.02
N PHE A 242 -15.99 -8.08 -16.59
CA PHE A 242 -14.63 -8.45 -16.94
C PHE A 242 -13.60 -8.05 -15.88
N LEU A 243 -13.99 -7.20 -14.94
CA LEU A 243 -13.13 -6.65 -13.89
C LEU A 243 -13.11 -7.56 -12.66
N ASP A 244 -11.96 -7.64 -11.99
CA ASP A 244 -11.86 -8.37 -10.72
C ASP A 244 -12.44 -7.54 -9.56
N LEU A 245 -13.74 -7.66 -9.38
CA LEU A 245 -14.52 -6.97 -8.36
C LEU A 245 -14.87 -7.88 -7.17
N ASN A 246 -14.07 -8.91 -6.87
CA ASN A 246 -14.35 -9.87 -5.77
C ASN A 246 -15.71 -10.58 -5.91
N GLY A 247 -16.20 -10.76 -7.13
CA GLY A 247 -17.50 -11.39 -7.41
C GLY A 247 -18.70 -10.43 -7.28
N TYR A 248 -18.50 -9.16 -6.97
CA TYR A 248 -19.58 -8.17 -6.98
C TYR A 248 -19.98 -7.79 -8.41
N HIS A 249 -21.27 -7.52 -8.59
CA HIS A 249 -21.88 -7.09 -9.84
C HIS A 249 -22.57 -5.75 -9.62
N THR A 250 -22.68 -4.91 -10.66
CA THR A 250 -23.23 -3.55 -10.58
C THR A 250 -24.27 -3.28 -11.68
N ASN A 251 -24.90 -4.34 -12.19
CA ASN A 251 -25.74 -4.29 -13.38
C ASN A 251 -27.01 -3.48 -13.14
N ILE A 252 -27.60 -3.60 -11.95
CA ILE A 252 -28.85 -2.91 -11.59
C ILE A 252 -28.63 -1.40 -11.62
N PHE A 253 -27.53 -0.94 -11.00
CA PHE A 253 -27.20 0.48 -10.96
C PHE A 253 -26.86 1.02 -12.36
N LEU A 254 -26.06 0.28 -13.13
CA LEU A 254 -25.74 0.63 -14.52
C LEU A 254 -27.01 0.81 -15.37
N GLN A 255 -27.91 -0.16 -15.34
CA GLN A 255 -29.18 -0.10 -16.07
C GLN A 255 -30.01 1.12 -15.65
N ARG A 256 -29.99 1.46 -14.36
CA ARG A 256 -30.71 2.62 -13.88
C ARG A 256 -30.11 3.93 -14.38
N VAL A 257 -28.78 4.08 -14.31
CA VAL A 257 -28.06 5.24 -14.87
C VAL A 257 -28.32 5.38 -16.37
N GLN A 258 -28.38 4.27 -17.12
CA GLN A 258 -28.77 4.25 -18.53
C GLN A 258 -30.19 4.76 -18.74
N SER A 259 -31.16 4.18 -18.02
CA SER A 259 -32.58 4.52 -18.17
C SER A 259 -32.93 5.97 -17.82
N LEU A 260 -32.10 6.60 -16.99
CA LEU A 260 -32.25 7.99 -16.54
C LEU A 260 -31.31 8.96 -17.28
N GLU A 261 -30.60 8.48 -18.31
CA GLU A 261 -29.70 9.29 -19.17
C GLU A 261 -28.58 10.01 -18.39
N LYS A 262 -28.17 9.45 -17.25
CA LYS A 262 -27.12 9.99 -16.37
C LYS A 262 -25.72 9.50 -16.71
N LYS A 263 -25.50 8.90 -17.88
CA LYS A 263 -24.15 8.47 -18.35
C LYS A 263 -23.09 9.58 -18.19
N HIS A 264 -23.44 10.80 -18.60
CA HIS A 264 -22.50 11.91 -18.67
C HIS A 264 -21.81 12.20 -17.33
N VAL A 265 -22.52 12.12 -16.19
CA VAL A 265 -21.92 12.41 -14.87
C VAL A 265 -20.84 11.40 -14.45
N PHE A 266 -20.85 10.19 -15.01
CA PHE A 266 -19.81 9.15 -14.78
C PHE A 266 -18.68 9.18 -15.81
N SER A 267 -18.89 9.82 -16.96
CA SER A 267 -17.87 9.99 -18.01
C SER A 267 -17.11 11.32 -17.90
N ASN A 268 -17.59 12.26 -17.08
CA ASN A 268 -16.97 13.56 -16.91
C ASN A 268 -15.49 13.45 -16.51
N GLN A 269 -14.67 14.29 -17.14
CA GLN A 269 -13.26 14.40 -16.79
C GLN A 269 -13.11 15.17 -15.49
N GLY A 270 -12.08 14.82 -14.73
CA GLY A 270 -11.82 15.39 -13.42
C GLY A 270 -11.24 14.33 -12.50
N GLY A 271 -11.15 14.67 -11.22
CA GLY A 271 -10.85 13.71 -10.16
C GLY A 271 -12.03 13.63 -9.24
N HIS A 272 -12.86 12.59 -9.37
CA HIS A 272 -14.10 12.42 -8.63
C HIS A 272 -14.06 11.19 -7.71
N THR A 273 -15.01 11.10 -6.79
CA THR A 273 -15.26 9.87 -6.02
C THR A 273 -16.63 9.34 -6.37
N PHE A 274 -16.69 8.07 -6.76
CA PHE A 274 -17.90 7.39 -7.17
C PHE A 274 -18.22 6.27 -6.18
N PHE A 275 -19.45 6.26 -5.69
CA PHE A 275 -19.98 5.17 -4.88
C PHE A 275 -20.91 4.33 -5.76
N ILE A 276 -20.58 3.07 -6.01
CA ILE A 276 -21.35 2.23 -6.92
C ILE A 276 -21.99 1.10 -6.11
N PRO A 277 -23.33 1.11 -5.95
CA PRO A 277 -24.00 0.04 -5.23
C PRO A 277 -23.91 -1.26 -6.02
N VAL A 278 -23.56 -2.33 -5.31
CA VAL A 278 -23.52 -3.69 -5.88
C VAL A 278 -24.91 -4.32 -5.84
N ASP A 279 -25.16 -5.25 -6.75
CA ASP A 279 -26.49 -5.84 -6.96
C ASP A 279 -26.98 -6.64 -5.73
N GLU A 280 -26.07 -7.34 -5.04
CA GLU A 280 -26.38 -8.17 -3.89
C GLU A 280 -25.19 -8.26 -2.92
N VAL A 281 -25.48 -8.13 -1.62
CA VAL A 281 -24.56 -8.43 -0.51
C VAL A 281 -25.32 -9.24 0.51
N ALA A 282 -24.71 -10.30 1.04
CA ALA A 282 -25.30 -11.09 2.11
C ALA A 282 -25.68 -10.20 3.30
N ASN A 283 -26.86 -10.43 3.89
CA ASN A 283 -27.39 -9.68 5.03
C ASN A 283 -27.68 -8.19 4.78
N HIS A 284 -27.71 -7.73 3.53
CA HIS A 284 -28.23 -6.41 3.16
C HIS A 284 -29.48 -6.54 2.27
N PRO A 285 -30.44 -5.61 2.36
CA PRO A 285 -31.59 -5.59 1.46
C PRO A 285 -31.16 -5.51 0.00
N LYS A 286 -31.91 -6.19 -0.88
CA LYS A 286 -31.67 -6.10 -2.33
C LYS A 286 -31.89 -4.67 -2.82
N VAL A 287 -31.08 -4.27 -3.79
CA VAL A 287 -31.23 -2.97 -4.46
C VAL A 287 -32.62 -2.89 -5.10
N ARG A 288 -33.31 -1.77 -4.85
CA ARG A 288 -34.63 -1.44 -5.40
C ARG A 288 -34.49 -0.39 -6.51
N PRO A 289 -34.45 -0.79 -7.79
CA PRO A 289 -34.16 0.12 -8.89
C PRO A 289 -35.15 1.29 -8.98
N GLU A 290 -36.41 1.07 -8.60
CA GLU A 290 -37.49 2.04 -8.63
C GLU A 290 -37.28 3.21 -7.66
N LYS A 291 -36.48 3.02 -6.61
CA LYS A 291 -36.14 4.07 -5.63
C LYS A 291 -34.91 4.89 -6.02
N ILE A 292 -34.22 4.53 -7.10
CA ILE A 292 -33.04 5.22 -7.58
C ILE A 292 -33.50 6.16 -8.70
N ASP A 293 -33.63 7.44 -8.38
CA ASP A 293 -33.90 8.49 -9.36
C ASP A 293 -32.63 9.29 -9.72
N VAL A 294 -32.80 10.38 -10.48
CA VAL A 294 -31.68 11.22 -10.93
C VAL A 294 -30.92 11.87 -9.78
N LYS A 295 -31.61 12.24 -8.68
CA LYS A 295 -30.99 12.88 -7.51
C LYS A 295 -30.27 11.85 -6.64
N VAL A 296 -30.85 10.66 -6.50
CA VAL A 296 -30.17 9.53 -5.88
C VAL A 296 -28.89 9.22 -6.64
N ILE A 297 -28.89 9.15 -7.98
CA ILE A 297 -27.66 8.94 -8.77
C ILE A 297 -26.63 10.04 -8.50
N ASP A 298 -27.05 11.31 -8.48
CA ASP A 298 -26.14 12.43 -8.22
C ASP A 298 -25.51 12.37 -6.81
N ALA A 299 -26.21 11.82 -5.81
CA ALA A 299 -25.65 11.64 -4.47
C ALA A 299 -24.56 10.56 -4.37
N HIS A 300 -24.40 9.72 -5.39
CA HIS A 300 -23.35 8.71 -5.47
C HIS A 300 -22.02 9.29 -6.00
N ILE A 301 -21.96 10.59 -6.26
CA ILE A 301 -20.80 11.24 -6.85
C ILE A 301 -20.39 12.42 -5.98
N ILE A 302 -19.12 12.44 -5.56
CA ILE A 302 -18.47 13.63 -5.02
C ILE A 302 -17.63 14.24 -6.14
N PRO A 303 -18.00 15.41 -6.68
CA PRO A 303 -17.26 16.06 -7.74
C PRO A 303 -15.92 16.64 -7.22
N ASP A 304 -14.94 16.73 -8.12
CA ASP A 304 -13.60 17.30 -7.94
C ASP A 304 -12.77 16.91 -6.70
N ASN A 305 -13.15 15.82 -6.01
CA ASN A 305 -12.42 15.23 -4.90
C ASN A 305 -12.20 13.74 -5.14
N VAL A 306 -10.95 13.30 -5.09
CA VAL A 306 -10.56 11.87 -5.14
C VAL A 306 -10.26 11.40 -3.73
N LEU A 307 -11.17 10.61 -3.16
CA LEU A 307 -11.17 10.26 -1.74
C LEU A 307 -10.84 8.78 -1.57
N PHE A 308 -9.56 8.48 -1.34
CA PHE A 308 -9.13 7.16 -0.87
C PHE A 308 -9.33 7.05 0.63
N LEU A 309 -9.65 5.86 1.14
CA LEU A 309 -9.95 5.66 2.56
C LEU A 309 -8.79 6.02 3.49
N GLY A 310 -7.54 5.78 3.06
CA GLY A 310 -6.34 6.10 3.84
C GLY A 310 -6.18 7.61 4.13
N PRO A 311 -6.15 8.47 3.09
CA PRO A 311 -6.04 9.91 3.30
C PRO A 311 -7.32 10.60 3.77
N THR A 312 -8.52 10.05 3.66
CA THR A 312 -9.75 10.79 4.03
C THR A 312 -10.03 10.71 5.54
N ASN A 313 -10.31 11.86 6.19
CA ASN A 313 -10.68 11.84 7.61
C ASN A 313 -12.11 11.32 7.80
N GLU A 314 -12.33 10.61 8.90
CA GLU A 314 -13.68 10.20 9.30
C GLU A 314 -14.54 11.41 9.66
N GLY A 315 -15.81 11.38 9.26
CA GLY A 315 -16.77 12.44 9.52
C GLY A 315 -16.56 13.74 8.73
N GLU A 316 -15.51 13.84 7.93
CA GLU A 316 -15.31 14.96 7.01
C GLU A 316 -16.41 14.91 5.92
N GLN A 317 -17.17 16.00 5.83
CA GLN A 317 -18.33 16.09 4.93
C GLN A 317 -17.93 16.65 3.57
N PHE A 318 -18.36 15.96 2.52
CA PHE A 318 -18.12 16.36 1.14
C PHE A 318 -19.46 16.57 0.44
N GLU A 319 -19.56 17.66 -0.31
CA GLU A 319 -20.74 17.93 -1.14
C GLU A 319 -20.84 16.89 -2.25
N THR A 320 -22.02 16.30 -2.42
CA THR A 320 -22.31 15.41 -3.55
C THR A 320 -22.82 16.21 -4.74
N LEU A 321 -22.91 15.59 -5.92
CA LEU A 321 -23.51 16.25 -7.10
C LEU A 321 -25.01 16.57 -6.89
N ALA A 322 -25.67 15.92 -5.92
CA ALA A 322 -27.05 16.23 -5.55
C ALA A 322 -27.17 17.52 -4.70
N PHE A 323 -26.07 18.06 -4.20
CA PHE A 323 -26.04 19.28 -3.38
C PHE A 323 -26.40 20.51 -4.22
N THR A 324 -27.59 21.03 -3.98
CA THR A 324 -28.23 22.17 -4.64
C THR A 324 -28.97 23.02 -3.61
N ASP A 325 -29.53 24.16 -4.01
CA ASP A 325 -30.25 25.04 -3.08
C ASP A 325 -31.46 24.36 -2.41
N MET A 326 -32.19 23.52 -3.16
CA MET A 326 -33.40 22.85 -2.69
C MET A 326 -33.14 21.49 -2.03
N LEU A 327 -31.99 20.87 -2.30
CA LEU A 327 -31.64 19.55 -1.80
C LEU A 327 -30.16 19.57 -1.42
N LYS A 328 -29.84 19.43 -0.13
CA LYS A 328 -28.44 19.45 0.36
C LYS A 328 -28.06 18.07 0.83
N VAL A 329 -27.23 17.39 0.06
CA VAL A 329 -26.78 16.03 0.36
C VAL A 329 -25.26 16.02 0.43
N VAL A 330 -24.75 15.65 1.60
CA VAL A 330 -23.32 15.48 1.85
C VAL A 330 -23.00 14.01 2.05
N ALA A 331 -21.77 13.61 1.74
CA ALA A 331 -21.26 12.27 2.00
C ALA A 331 -20.03 12.33 2.90
N PHE A 332 -19.87 11.34 3.78
CA PHE A 332 -18.71 11.22 4.66
C PHE A 332 -18.39 9.75 4.96
N PHE A 333 -17.13 9.48 5.27
CA PHE A 333 -16.66 8.14 5.63
C PHE A 333 -16.69 7.93 7.14
N SER A 334 -16.92 6.69 7.54
CA SER A 334 -16.75 6.22 8.91
C SER A 334 -16.19 4.80 8.90
N LYS A 335 -15.65 4.34 10.03
CA LYS A 335 -15.24 2.95 10.20
C LYS A 335 -15.77 2.37 11.50
N ALA A 336 -15.90 1.05 11.53
CA ALA A 336 -16.20 0.30 12.73
C ALA A 336 -15.25 -0.88 12.86
N GLU A 337 -14.78 -1.15 14.07
CA GLU A 337 -13.97 -2.33 14.36
C GLU A 337 -14.90 -3.51 14.68
N GLU A 338 -14.77 -4.60 13.92
CA GLU A 338 -15.51 -5.86 14.13
C GLU A 338 -14.50 -6.98 14.37
N GLY A 339 -14.16 -7.19 15.65
CA GLY A 339 -13.07 -8.09 16.04
C GLY A 339 -11.72 -7.59 15.51
N ASP A 340 -11.01 -8.44 14.76
CA ASP A 340 -9.71 -8.11 14.15
C ASP A 340 -9.84 -7.42 12.77
N LYS A 341 -11.07 -7.06 12.34
CA LYS A 341 -11.32 -6.46 11.03
C LYS A 341 -11.94 -5.07 11.15
N THR A 342 -11.35 -4.11 10.45
CA THR A 342 -11.95 -2.79 10.27
C THR A 342 -12.91 -2.83 9.07
N LYS A 343 -14.18 -2.49 9.30
CA LYS A 343 -15.17 -2.24 8.25
C LYS A 343 -15.28 -0.75 7.97
N TYR A 344 -15.39 -0.40 6.70
CA TYR A 344 -15.55 0.98 6.25
C TYR A 344 -16.96 1.21 5.75
N PHE A 345 -17.48 2.40 5.99
CA PHE A 345 -18.80 2.82 5.59
C PHE A 345 -18.71 4.19 4.92
N VAL A 346 -19.65 4.44 4.00
CA VAL A 346 -19.98 5.78 3.53
C VAL A 346 -21.39 6.09 3.98
N SER A 347 -21.59 7.30 4.48
CA SER A 347 -22.91 7.82 4.84
C SER A 347 -23.26 8.96 3.92
N SER A 348 -24.49 8.98 3.40
CA SER A 348 -25.08 10.16 2.78
C SER A 348 -26.06 10.81 3.76
N ASP A 349 -25.95 12.10 4.02
CA ASP A 349 -26.85 12.84 4.91
C ASP A 349 -27.58 13.93 4.13
N THR A 350 -28.91 13.81 4.09
CA THR A 350 -29.80 14.80 3.46
C THR A 350 -30.12 15.88 4.50
N LEU A 351 -29.34 16.96 4.46
CA LEU A 351 -29.44 18.11 5.38
C LEU A 351 -30.63 19.02 5.07
N ASN A 352 -31.00 19.14 3.79
CA ASN A 352 -32.17 19.87 3.32
C ASN A 352 -32.92 19.03 2.29
N SER A 353 -34.25 19.01 2.38
CA SER A 353 -35.14 18.19 1.56
C SER A 353 -35.88 19.03 0.52
N ASP A 354 -36.10 18.45 -0.66
CA ASP A 354 -36.94 18.99 -1.73
C ASP A 354 -38.41 18.54 -1.62
N GLY A 355 -38.80 17.90 -0.51
CA GLY A 355 -40.12 17.32 -0.29
C GLY A 355 -40.31 15.90 -0.86
N THR A 356 -39.44 15.45 -1.77
CA THR A 356 -39.45 14.08 -2.31
C THR A 356 -38.44 13.19 -1.59
N HIS A 357 -37.28 13.75 -1.25
CA HIS A 357 -36.18 13.05 -0.58
C HIS A 357 -36.18 13.36 0.93
N PRO A 358 -36.47 12.40 1.82
CA PRO A 358 -36.52 12.68 3.26
C PRO A 358 -35.16 13.09 3.80
N THR A 359 -35.17 13.92 4.84
CA THR A 359 -33.96 14.27 5.59
C THR A 359 -33.43 13.08 6.39
N GLY A 360 -32.13 13.10 6.68
CA GLY A 360 -31.45 12.11 7.50
C GLY A 360 -30.36 11.33 6.77
N ALA A 361 -29.69 10.47 7.53
CA ALA A 361 -28.52 9.73 7.09
C ALA A 361 -28.87 8.30 6.61
N VAL A 362 -28.29 7.91 5.48
CA VAL A 362 -28.25 6.54 4.98
C VAL A 362 -26.81 6.07 4.99
N VAL A 363 -26.56 4.97 5.69
CA VAL A 363 -25.22 4.37 5.83
C VAL A 363 -25.12 3.15 4.91
N ALA A 364 -24.04 3.03 4.15
CA ALA A 364 -23.73 1.88 3.30
C ALA A 364 -22.33 1.34 3.62
N GLU A 365 -22.19 0.02 3.70
CA GLU A 365 -20.89 -0.63 3.87
C GLU A 365 -20.11 -0.55 2.56
N ILE A 366 -18.82 -0.23 2.64
CA ILE A 366 -17.91 -0.25 1.50
C ILE A 366 -17.36 -1.67 1.35
N VAL A 367 -17.87 -2.41 0.38
CA VAL A 367 -17.55 -3.83 0.18
C VAL A 367 -16.27 -4.05 -0.64
N LYS A 368 -15.88 -3.07 -1.46
CA LYS A 368 -14.57 -3.02 -2.13
C LYS A 368 -14.19 -1.56 -2.36
N ALA A 369 -13.10 -1.12 -1.73
CA ALA A 369 -12.68 0.27 -1.72
C ALA A 369 -11.53 0.55 -2.69
N ASN A 370 -11.25 1.85 -2.87
CA ASN A 370 -9.98 2.36 -3.38
C ASN A 370 -9.64 1.86 -4.80
N ILE A 371 -10.63 1.78 -5.69
CA ILE A 371 -10.39 1.32 -7.07
C ILE A 371 -10.02 2.53 -7.93
N PRO A 372 -8.74 2.71 -8.33
CA PRO A 372 -8.34 3.84 -9.14
C PRO A 372 -8.86 3.69 -10.58
N ILE A 373 -9.39 4.78 -11.11
CA ILE A 373 -9.89 4.90 -12.49
C ILE A 373 -9.44 6.22 -13.11
N LYS A 374 -9.66 6.39 -14.42
CA LYS A 374 -9.16 7.54 -15.19
C LYS A 374 -9.60 8.89 -14.66
N ASN A 375 -10.86 8.98 -14.21
CA ASN A 375 -11.47 10.21 -13.71
C ASN A 375 -11.72 10.18 -12.19
N GLY A 376 -10.97 9.36 -11.44
CA GLY A 376 -10.98 9.41 -9.98
C GLY A 376 -10.86 8.05 -9.29
N VAL A 377 -11.72 7.79 -8.31
CA VAL A 377 -11.75 6.57 -7.51
C VAL A 377 -13.17 6.03 -7.37
N VAL A 378 -13.31 4.71 -7.42
CA VAL A 378 -14.56 3.99 -7.18
C VAL A 378 -14.49 3.25 -5.84
N HIS A 379 -15.58 3.33 -5.09
CA HIS A 379 -15.88 2.45 -3.96
C HIS A 379 -17.17 1.70 -4.25
N LEU A 380 -17.13 0.38 -4.17
CA LEU A 380 -18.33 -0.46 -4.25
C LEU A 380 -19.02 -0.48 -2.89
N ILE A 381 -20.32 -0.24 -2.87
CA ILE A 381 -21.11 -0.10 -1.63
C ILE A 381 -22.25 -1.10 -1.56
N SER A 382 -22.69 -1.45 -0.34
CA SER A 382 -23.68 -2.51 -0.13
C SER A 382 -25.12 -2.14 -0.49
N ARG A 383 -25.44 -0.85 -0.54
CA ARG A 383 -26.78 -0.35 -0.87
C ARG A 383 -26.70 1.08 -1.43
N PRO A 384 -27.71 1.56 -2.20
CA PRO A 384 -27.71 2.92 -2.68
C PRO A 384 -27.78 3.96 -1.55
N LEU A 385 -27.05 5.06 -1.72
CA LEU A 385 -27.14 6.26 -0.89
C LEU A 385 -28.50 6.95 -1.05
N MET A 386 -28.89 7.78 -0.08
CA MET A 386 -30.19 8.48 0.05
C MET A 386 -31.45 7.61 0.14
N VAL A 387 -31.39 6.33 -0.23
CA VAL A 387 -32.56 5.45 -0.22
C VAL A 387 -32.77 4.90 1.19
N VAL A 388 -33.77 5.45 1.89
CA VAL A 388 -34.16 4.95 3.23
C VAL A 388 -34.89 3.61 3.10
N ASP A 389 -34.38 2.60 3.80
CA ASP A 389 -35.07 1.34 4.02
C ASP A 389 -36.01 1.47 5.22
N ASN A 390 -37.32 1.41 4.96
CA ASN A 390 -38.37 1.50 6.00
C ASN A 390 -38.37 0.30 6.98
N ASN A 391 -37.42 -0.62 6.89
CA ASN A 391 -37.32 -1.78 7.78
C ASN A 391 -36.41 -1.46 8.98
N VAL A 392 -36.76 -0.41 9.72
CA VAL A 392 -36.03 0.05 10.94
C VAL A 392 -36.10 -0.96 12.10
N LYS A 393 -36.82 -2.09 11.95
CA LYS A 393 -36.92 -3.12 12.99
C LYS A 393 -35.64 -3.94 13.23
N GLU A 394 -34.63 -3.90 12.35
CA GLU A 394 -33.41 -4.70 12.51
C GLU A 394 -32.24 -3.98 13.21
N PHE A 395 -32.36 -2.69 13.56
CA PHE A 395 -31.25 -1.91 14.14
C PHE A 395 -31.35 -1.62 15.65
N VAL A 396 -32.38 -2.12 16.36
CA VAL A 396 -32.61 -1.77 17.79
C VAL A 396 -32.52 -2.96 18.77
N GLU A 397 -32.15 -4.17 18.37
CA GLU A 397 -32.09 -5.33 19.29
C GLU A 397 -30.69 -5.91 19.57
N VAL A 398 -29.61 -5.15 19.32
CA VAL A 398 -28.28 -5.50 19.87
C VAL A 398 -27.66 -4.28 20.54
N SER A 399 -28.23 -3.91 21.68
CA SER A 399 -27.60 -3.04 22.70
C SER A 399 -27.66 -3.73 24.04
#